data_AF-A0A183SE95-F1
#
_entry.id   AF-A0A183SE95-F1
#
_cell.length_a   1.000
_cell.length_b   1.000
_cell.length_c   1.000
_cell.angle_alpha   90.00
_cell.angle_beta   90.00
_cell.angle_gamma   90.00
#
_symmetry.space_group_name_H-M   'P 1'
#
loop_
_entity.id
_entity.type
_entity.pdbx_description
1 polymer ?
#
loop_
_entity_poly.entity_id
_entity_poly.type
_entity_poly.pdbx_seq_one_letter_code
_entity_poly.pdbx_strand_id
1 'polypeptide(L)' 'METRSAFGDDTEQMPPIVIVEKTDIKTPERETILNVIRERITDEGLKKPGLLAEAIKEDLEDRTGKYYWHCIIGSDFAW' A
#
# COMPACT_ATOMS: atom_id res chain seq x y z
N MET A 1 31.94 9.94 -36.52
CA MET A 1 31.49 8.69 -35.91
C MET A 1 30.63 9.11 -34.73
N GLU A 2 29.32 9.28 -34.97
CA GLU A 2 28.41 9.80 -33.96
C GLU A 2 27.97 8.66 -33.04
N THR A 3 28.48 8.64 -31.81
CA THR A 3 27.97 7.79 -30.75
C THR A 3 26.58 8.29 -30.36
N ARG A 4 25.55 7.61 -30.87
CA ARG A 4 24.19 7.72 -30.36
C ARG A 4 24.20 7.33 -28.88
N SER A 5 23.98 8.29 -27.99
CA SER A 5 23.67 8.02 -26.58
C SER A 5 22.30 7.36 -26.53
N ALA A 6 22.27 6.04 -26.33
CA ALA A 6 21.05 5.22 -26.44
C ALA A 6 20.31 5.03 -25.11
N PHE A 7 20.56 5.87 -24.11
CA PHE A 7 19.89 5.79 -22.82
C PHE A 7 19.66 7.22 -22.31
N GLY A 8 18.60 7.85 -22.83
CA GLY A 8 17.96 8.92 -22.07
C GLY A 8 17.35 8.29 -20.81
N ASP A 9 17.27 9.07 -19.74
CA ASP A 9 16.61 8.75 -18.46
C ASP A 9 15.09 8.50 -18.65
N ASP A 10 14.70 7.56 -19.51
CA ASP A 10 13.32 7.13 -19.74
C ASP A 10 12.86 6.14 -18.66
N THR A 11 13.26 6.35 -17.40
CA THR A 11 12.49 5.79 -16.29
C THR A 11 11.42 6.79 -15.95
N GLU A 12 10.34 6.82 -16.74
CA GLU A 12 9.08 7.38 -16.28
C GLU A 12 8.80 6.83 -14.88
N GLN A 13 8.55 7.72 -13.92
CA GLN A 13 8.36 7.33 -12.53
C GLN A 13 7.10 6.45 -12.47
N MET A 14 7.30 5.14 -12.34
CA MET A 14 6.21 4.17 -12.29
C MET A 14 5.24 4.59 -11.18
N PRO A 15 3.93 4.68 -11.46
CA PRO A 15 2.96 5.01 -10.44
C PRO A 15 3.03 3.96 -9.32
N PRO A 16 2.77 4.33 -8.07
CA PRO A 16 2.79 3.38 -6.96
C PRO A 16 1.80 2.24 -7.23
N ILE A 17 2.33 1.03 -7.44
CA ILE A 17 1.53 -0.17 -7.71
C ILE A 17 1.33 -0.91 -6.39
N VAL A 18 0.07 -1.19 -6.05
CA VAL A 18 -0.29 -2.03 -4.90
C VAL A 18 -0.59 -3.45 -5.40
N ILE A 19 0.27 -4.40 -5.02
CA ILE A 19 0.12 -5.82 -5.34
C ILE A 19 -0.25 -6.58 -4.07
N VAL A 20 -1.29 -7.39 -4.14
CA VAL A 20 -1.68 -8.29 -3.04
C VAL A 20 -1.02 -9.63 -3.26
N GLU A 21 -0.02 -9.96 -2.44
CA GLU A 21 0.68 -11.26 -2.54
C GLU A 21 -0.20 -12.42 -2.10
N LYS A 22 -0.90 -12.28 -0.96
CA LYS A 22 -1.78 -13.30 -0.39
C LYS A 22 -2.93 -12.67 0.39
N THR A 23 -4.10 -13.28 0.33
CA THR A 23 -5.27 -12.86 1.13
C THR A 23 -6.20 -14.05 1.39
N ASP A 24 -6.76 -14.13 2.60
CA ASP A 24 -7.82 -15.09 2.98
C ASP A 24 -9.04 -14.35 3.56
N ILE A 25 -9.28 -13.11 3.11
CA ILE A 25 -10.43 -12.32 3.57
C ILE A 25 -11.70 -12.88 2.93
N LYS A 26 -12.55 -13.52 3.74
CA LYS A 26 -13.83 -14.12 3.31
C LYS A 26 -15.05 -13.25 3.58
N THR A 27 -14.83 -12.06 4.14
CA THR A 27 -15.92 -11.15 4.50
C THR A 27 -16.49 -10.46 3.26
N PRO A 28 -17.78 -10.08 3.27
CA PRO A 28 -18.38 -9.23 2.23
C PRO A 28 -17.64 -7.89 2.05
N GLU A 29 -16.93 -7.44 3.08
CA GLU A 29 -16.18 -6.20 3.15
C GLU A 29 -14.80 -6.27 2.46
N ARG A 30 -14.44 -7.41 1.83
CA ARG A 30 -13.11 -7.61 1.22
C ARG A 30 -12.70 -6.45 0.30
N GLU A 31 -13.61 -6.00 -0.55
CA GLU A 31 -13.33 -4.91 -1.50
C GLU A 31 -13.09 -3.59 -0.76
N THR A 32 -13.91 -3.28 0.25
CA THR A 32 -13.75 -2.13 1.13
C THR A 32 -12.39 -2.13 1.82
N ILE A 33 -11.99 -3.28 2.38
CA ILE A 33 -10.70 -3.43 3.08
C ILE A 33 -9.54 -3.17 2.12
N LEU A 34 -9.56 -3.77 0.92
CA LEU A 34 -8.51 -3.58 -0.08
C LEU A 34 -8.43 -2.12 -0.57
N ASN A 35 -9.58 -1.45 -0.73
CA ASN A 35 -9.61 -0.06 -1.15
C ASN A 35 -9.04 0.87 -0.08
N VAL A 36 -9.39 0.68 1.20
CA VAL A 36 -8.79 1.44 2.31
C VAL A 36 -7.27 1.30 2.32
N ILE A 37 -6.77 0.06 2.24
CA ILE A 37 -5.32 -0.21 2.25
C ILE A 37 -4.65 0.48 1.05
N ARG A 38 -5.24 0.38 -0.14
CA ARG A 38 -4.70 1.03 -1.35
C ARG A 38 -4.65 2.54 -1.21
N GLU A 39 -5.76 3.18 -0.82
CA GLU A 39 -5.87 4.63 -0.65
C GLU A 39 -4.79 5.16 0.30
N ARG A 40 -4.62 4.49 1.46
CA ARG A 40 -3.66 4.92 2.49
C ARG A 40 -2.21 4.67 2.09
N ILE A 41 -1.88 3.55 1.44
CA ILE A 41 -0.50 3.27 0.99
C ILE A 41 -0.06 4.26 -0.09
N THR A 42 -0.97 4.72 -0.93
CA THR A 42 -0.66 5.71 -1.98
C THR A 42 -0.69 7.16 -1.49
N ASP A 43 -1.04 7.40 -0.22
CA ASP A 43 -1.05 8.73 0.36
C ASP A 43 0.37 9.22 0.64
N GLU A 44 0.82 10.22 -0.13
CA GLU A 44 2.16 10.80 0.01
C GLU A 44 2.40 11.50 1.35
N GLY A 45 1.35 11.81 2.11
CA GLY A 45 1.42 12.37 3.46
C GLY A 45 1.79 11.32 4.53
N LEU A 46 1.62 10.03 4.25
CA LEU A 46 1.77 8.93 5.21
C LEU A 46 3.04 8.09 4.98
N LYS A 47 4.16 8.73 4.66
CA LYS A 47 5.44 8.03 4.38
C LYS A 47 6.08 7.36 5.60
N LYS A 48 5.68 7.72 6.82
CA LYS A 48 6.22 7.10 8.05
C LYS A 48 5.43 5.83 8.36
N PRO A 49 6.08 4.65 8.47
CA PRO A 49 5.40 3.38 8.68
C PRO A 49 4.42 3.36 9.86
N GLY A 50 4.78 3.98 10.99
CA GLY A 50 3.91 4.03 12.17
C GLY A 50 2.61 4.82 11.92
N LEU A 51 2.70 5.98 11.26
CA LEU A 51 1.52 6.80 10.93
C LEU A 51 0.63 6.10 9.89
N LEU A 52 1.24 5.43 8.93
CA LEU A 52 0.50 4.66 7.93
C LEU A 52 -0.25 3.48 8.57
N ALA A 53 0.40 2.78 9.51
CA ALA A 53 -0.21 1.66 10.22
C ALA A 53 -1.39 2.10 11.09
N GLU A 54 -1.25 3.24 11.78
CA GLU A 54 -2.31 3.87 12.56
C GLU A 54 -3.49 4.27 11.67
N ALA A 55 -3.22 5.01 10.58
CA ALA A 55 -4.26 5.48 9.67
C ALA A 55 -5.04 4.34 8.99
N ILE A 56 -4.36 3.27 8.57
CA ILE A 56 -5.03 2.08 8.01
C ILE A 56 -5.90 1.42 9.06
N LYS A 57 -5.40 1.29 10.29
CA LYS A 57 -6.14 0.63 11.37
C LYS A 57 -7.43 1.41 11.70
N GLU A 58 -7.33 2.72 11.89
CA GLU A 58 -8.47 3.58 12.21
C GLU A 58 -9.54 3.53 11.12
N ASP A 59 -9.16 3.69 9.85
CA ASP A 59 -10.12 3.62 8.73
C ASP A 59 -10.81 2.26 8.60
N LEU A 60 -10.07 1.18 8.83
CA LEU A 60 -10.64 -0.16 8.79
C LEU A 60 -11.62 -0.35 9.94
N GLU A 61 -11.30 0.12 11.15
CA GLU A 61 -12.20 0.07 12.30
C GLU A 61 -13.49 0.86 12.04
N ASP A 62 -13.37 2.07 11.50
CA ASP A 62 -14.50 2.94 11.17
C ASP A 62 -15.43 2.34 10.10
N ARG A 63 -14.88 1.71 9.06
CA ARG A 63 -15.67 1.22 7.91
C ARG A 63 -16.20 -0.21 8.08
N THR A 64 -15.55 -1.05 8.89
CA THR A 64 -15.95 -2.45 9.10
C THR A 64 -16.63 -2.68 10.46
N GLY A 65 -16.48 -1.75 11.40
CA GLY A 65 -17.41 -1.58 12.50
C GLY A 65 -17.41 -2.65 13.60
N LYS A 66 -16.30 -3.36 13.86
CA LYS A 66 -15.99 -4.05 15.15
C LYS A 66 -14.78 -5.01 15.18
N TYR A 67 -13.89 -5.01 14.19
CA TYR A 67 -12.73 -5.90 14.22
C TYR A 67 -11.53 -5.24 14.92
N TYR A 68 -10.83 -6.00 15.77
CA TYR A 68 -9.53 -5.60 16.29
C TYR A 68 -8.48 -5.79 15.19
N TRP A 69 -8.16 -4.70 14.50
CA TRP A 69 -7.17 -4.70 13.43
C TRP A 69 -5.75 -4.60 14.00
N HIS A 70 -4.88 -5.49 13.53
CA HIS A 70 -3.43 -5.40 13.71
C HIS A 70 -2.80 -5.06 12.38
N CYS A 71 -2.09 -3.93 12.31
CA CYS A 71 -1.39 -3.49 11.10
C CYS A 71 0.12 -3.57 11.33
N ILE A 72 0.85 -4.16 10.38
CA ILE A 72 2.30 -4.29 10.41
C ILE A 72 2.84 -3.75 9.09
N ILE A 73 3.72 -2.74 9.16
CA ILE A 73 4.29 -2.07 7.99
C ILE A 73 5.80 -1.96 8.15
N GLY A 74 6.54 -2.32 7.10
CA GLY A 74 7.98 -2.48 7.13
C GLY A 74 8.49 -2.92 5.77
N SER A 75 9.79 -2.71 5.55
CA SER A 75 10.49 -3.10 4.33
C SER A 75 11.16 -4.47 4.42
N ASP A 76 11.28 -5.01 5.63
CA ASP A 76 11.96 -6.27 5.91
C ASP A 76 11.19 -7.02 6.99
N PHE A 77 10.64 -8.18 6.62
CA PHE A 77 9.87 -9.03 7.52
C PHE A 77 10.43 -10.44 7.46
N ALA A 78 10.64 -11.04 8.63
CA ALA A 78 11.01 -12.45 8.72
C ALA A 78 9.87 -13.31 8.17
N TRP A 79 10.16 -14.10 7.15
CA TRP A 79 9.27 -15.12 6.56
C TRP A 79 9.17 -16.37 7.44
#